data_AF-A0A8J6HPY7-F1
#
_entry.id   AF-A0A8J6HPY7-F1
#
_cell.length_a   1.000
_cell.length_b   1.000
_cell.length_c   1.000
_cell.angle_alpha   90.00
_cell.angle_beta   90.00
_cell.angle_gamma   90.00
#
_symmetry.space_group_name_H-M   'P 1'
#
loop_
_entity.id
_entity.type
_entity.pdbx_description
1 polymer ?
#
loop_
_entity_poly.entity_id
_entity_poly.type
_entity_poly.pdbx_seq_one_letter_code
_entity_poly.pdbx_strand_id
1 'polypeptide(L)'
;MKVLVVLLAIIGLSVGAPKHHPRLAHQKISPRSLIDDLQDFIDLLPLDDIKAIVDDHLETDGAFAAVVLYLQGPEWTELVNTVGEKPAVQDFIQYLNDAGLPVDDILAWIDNLIKGATPGTDPDEEGSLRPLLDEVEAILPLADLLALLNDKLQNSPDFQALYTKSNVLLNA
;
A
#
# COMPACT_ATOMS: atom_id res chain seq x y z
N MET A 1 11.93 9.17 2.49
CA MET A 1 11.13 8.59 3.59
C MET A 1 9.62 8.83 3.44
N LYS A 2 9.14 10.07 3.17
CA LYS A 2 7.70 10.34 3.00
C LYS A 2 7.04 9.65 1.78
N VAL A 3 7.81 9.37 0.73
CA VAL A 3 7.34 8.68 -0.49
C VAL A 3 7.08 7.17 -0.25
N LEU A 4 7.83 6.53 0.66
CA LEU A 4 7.70 5.11 0.97
C LEU A 4 6.39 4.80 1.74
N VAL A 5 5.93 5.71 2.61
CA VAL A 5 4.67 5.54 3.35
C VAL A 5 3.46 5.63 2.41
N VAL A 6 3.53 6.49 1.39
CA VAL A 6 2.50 6.60 0.35
C VAL A 6 2.50 5.36 -0.55
N LEU A 7 3.68 4.82 -0.89
CA LEU A 7 3.79 3.58 -1.66
C LEU A 7 3.28 2.36 -0.88
N LEU A 8 3.57 2.25 0.42
CA LEU A 8 3.03 1.15 1.26
C LEU A 8 1.50 1.20 1.39
N ALA A 9 0.90 2.39 1.42
CA ALA A 9 -0.55 2.55 1.36
C ALA A 9 -1.14 2.15 -0.01
N ILE A 10 -0.40 2.34 -1.10
CA ILE A 10 -0.81 1.95 -2.46
C ILE A 10 -0.65 0.44 -2.69
N ILE A 11 0.40 -0.20 -2.13
CA ILE A 11 0.61 -1.65 -2.24
C ILE A 11 -0.56 -2.43 -1.59
N GLY A 12 -1.17 -1.88 -0.53
CA GLY A 12 -2.39 -2.37 0.11
C GLY A 12 -3.60 -2.54 -0.83
N LEU A 13 -3.68 -1.75 -1.90
CA LEU A 13 -4.81 -1.73 -2.84
C LEU A 13 -4.69 -2.76 -3.97
N SER A 14 -3.52 -3.38 -4.14
CA SER A 14 -3.14 -4.01 -5.41
C SER A 14 -3.65 -5.45 -5.62
N VAL A 15 -4.27 -6.09 -4.63
CA VAL A 15 -4.68 -7.51 -4.73
C VAL A 15 -6.21 -7.72 -4.69
N GLY A 16 -7.00 -6.65 -4.55
CA GLY A 16 -8.47 -6.74 -4.46
C GLY A 16 -9.27 -6.41 -5.73
N ALA A 17 -8.66 -5.83 -6.77
CA ALA A 17 -9.41 -5.40 -7.95
C ALA A 17 -9.68 -6.58 -8.92
N PRO A 18 -10.96 -6.87 -9.26
CA PRO A 18 -11.25 -7.89 -10.26
C PRO A 18 -10.66 -7.50 -11.62
N LYS A 19 -9.76 -8.35 -12.14
CA LYS A 19 -9.23 -8.21 -13.50
C LYS A 19 -10.36 -8.46 -14.50
N HIS A 20 -10.46 -7.55 -15.48
CA HIS A 20 -11.24 -7.58 -16.73
C HIS A 20 -12.51 -6.71 -16.79
N HIS A 21 -12.37 -5.57 -17.49
CA HIS A 21 -13.42 -5.09 -18.38
C HIS A 21 -12.83 -4.94 -19.81
N PRO A 22 -13.41 -5.56 -20.84
CA PRO A 22 -13.02 -5.31 -22.22
C PRO A 22 -13.33 -3.85 -22.56
N ARG A 23 -12.34 -3.09 -23.05
CA ARG A 23 -12.56 -1.77 -23.65
C ARG A 23 -13.42 -1.93 -24.90
N LEU A 24 -14.72 -1.73 -24.76
CA LEU A 24 -15.60 -1.42 -25.86
C LEU A 24 -15.56 0.09 -26.08
N ALA A 25 -15.25 0.48 -27.31
CA ALA A 25 -15.28 1.85 -27.79
C ALA A 25 -16.62 2.53 -27.43
N HIS A 26 -16.55 3.86 -27.23
CA HIS A 26 -17.59 4.81 -26.77
C HIS A 26 -17.57 5.14 -25.26
N GLN A 27 -16.39 5.46 -24.70
CA GLN A 27 -16.31 5.98 -23.34
C GLN A 27 -16.87 7.41 -23.29
N LYS A 28 -18.13 7.49 -22.90
CA LYS A 28 -18.71 8.64 -22.19
C LYS A 28 -17.64 9.16 -21.21
N ILE A 29 -17.32 10.45 -21.25
CA ILE A 29 -16.39 11.08 -20.31
C ILE A 29 -17.05 11.01 -18.92
N SER A 30 -16.89 9.87 -18.24
CA SER A 30 -17.06 9.82 -16.80
C SER A 30 -15.89 10.62 -16.22
N PRO A 31 -16.12 11.59 -15.33
CA PRO A 31 -15.02 12.25 -14.63
C PRO A 31 -14.19 11.16 -13.92
N ARG A 32 -12.86 11.20 -14.11
CA ARG A 32 -11.93 10.30 -13.39
C ARG A 32 -12.12 10.47 -11.89
N SER A 33 -12.01 9.37 -11.16
CA SER A 33 -12.17 9.28 -9.71
C SER A 33 -10.83 9.04 -9.01
N LEU A 34 -10.81 9.20 -7.68
CA LEU A 34 -9.66 8.82 -6.86
C LEU A 34 -9.23 7.35 -7.08
N ILE A 35 -10.18 6.44 -7.29
CA ILE A 35 -9.92 5.03 -7.56
C ILE A 35 -9.13 4.88 -8.86
N ASP A 36 -9.54 5.59 -9.92
CA ASP A 36 -8.83 5.58 -11.20
C ASP A 36 -7.41 6.13 -11.06
N ASP A 37 -7.18 7.12 -10.20
CA ASP A 37 -5.85 7.68 -9.98
C ASP A 37 -4.94 6.73 -9.20
N LEU A 38 -5.46 6.02 -8.21
CA LEU A 38 -4.70 5.02 -7.47
C LEU A 38 -4.39 3.78 -8.33
N GLN A 39 -5.33 3.39 -9.20
CA GLN A 39 -5.10 2.31 -10.15
C GLN A 39 -3.95 2.61 -11.11
N ASP A 40 -3.82 3.87 -11.59
CA ASP A 40 -2.68 4.25 -12.45
C ASP A 40 -1.32 4.00 -11.76
N PHE A 41 -1.22 4.14 -10.43
CA PHE A 41 0.02 3.79 -9.70
C PHE A 41 0.23 2.29 -9.61
N ILE A 42 -0.83 1.53 -9.31
CA ILE A 42 -0.77 0.07 -9.23
C ILE A 42 -0.31 -0.52 -10.57
N ASP A 43 -0.81 0.03 -11.68
CA ASP A 43 -0.46 -0.40 -13.04
C ASP A 43 1.01 -0.18 -13.39
N LEU A 44 1.71 0.73 -12.69
CA LEU A 44 3.16 0.93 -12.86
C LEU A 44 4.00 -0.03 -12.02
N LEU A 45 3.45 -0.61 -10.95
CA LEU A 45 4.24 -1.43 -10.04
C LEU A 45 4.48 -2.84 -10.62
N PRO A 46 5.72 -3.35 -10.60
CA PRO A 46 6.02 -4.73 -10.96
C PRO A 46 5.62 -5.68 -9.82
N LEU A 47 4.32 -5.81 -9.56
CA LEU A 47 3.80 -6.52 -8.38
C LEU A 47 4.22 -7.99 -8.31
N ASP A 48 4.28 -8.68 -9.45
CA ASP A 48 4.69 -10.08 -9.50
C ASP A 48 6.17 -10.23 -9.10
N ASP A 49 7.03 -9.30 -9.53
CA ASP A 49 8.46 -9.30 -9.18
C ASP A 49 8.67 -8.91 -7.71
N ILE A 50 7.94 -7.89 -7.21
CA ILE A 50 7.94 -7.53 -5.79
C ILE A 50 7.53 -8.72 -4.94
N LYS A 51 6.47 -9.43 -5.35
CA LYS A 51 6.01 -10.63 -4.64
C LYS A 51 7.08 -11.73 -4.63
N ALA A 52 7.76 -11.96 -5.75
CA ALA A 52 8.82 -12.97 -5.82
C ALA A 52 9.98 -12.65 -4.85
N ILE A 53 10.40 -11.38 -4.78
CA ILE A 53 11.43 -10.93 -3.82
C ILE A 53 10.95 -11.14 -2.38
N VAL A 54 9.73 -10.71 -2.05
CA VAL A 54 9.18 -10.85 -0.70
C VAL A 54 9.03 -12.31 -0.29
N ASP A 55 8.60 -13.19 -1.21
CA ASP A 55 8.46 -14.63 -0.94
C ASP A 55 9.83 -15.28 -0.66
N ASP A 56 10.87 -14.93 -1.43
CA ASP A 56 12.24 -15.43 -1.22
C ASP A 56 12.81 -14.98 0.12
N HIS A 57 12.63 -13.71 0.48
CA HIS A 57 13.03 -13.19 1.79
C HIS A 57 12.20 -13.80 2.92
N LEU A 58 10.91 -14.09 2.72
CA LEU A 58 10.11 -14.78 3.75
C LEU A 58 10.65 -16.17 4.04
N GLU A 59 11.18 -16.85 3.03
CA GLU A 59 11.76 -18.18 3.17
C GLU A 59 13.17 -18.15 3.77
N THR A 60 13.97 -17.14 3.46
CA THR A 60 15.43 -17.18 3.68
C THR A 60 16.01 -16.10 4.61
N ASP A 61 15.31 -15.00 4.84
CA ASP A 61 15.82 -13.84 5.58
C ASP A 61 15.31 -13.82 7.03
N GLY A 62 16.21 -14.08 7.98
CA GLY A 62 15.90 -14.08 9.42
C GLY A 62 15.41 -12.72 9.94
N ALA A 63 15.91 -11.61 9.39
CA ALA A 63 15.48 -10.27 9.78
C ALA A 63 14.04 -10.01 9.35
N PHE A 64 13.70 -10.44 8.13
CA PHE A 64 12.34 -10.33 7.63
C PHE A 64 11.39 -11.30 8.34
N ALA A 65 11.83 -12.52 8.65
CA ALA A 65 11.10 -13.46 9.48
C ALA A 65 10.74 -12.86 10.85
N ALA A 66 11.69 -12.20 11.53
CA ALA A 66 11.45 -11.53 12.80
C ALA A 66 10.38 -10.42 12.68
N VAL A 67 10.42 -9.63 11.60
CA VAL A 67 9.40 -8.60 11.34
C VAL A 67 8.02 -9.20 11.11
N VAL A 68 7.91 -10.26 10.32
CA VAL A 68 6.62 -10.94 10.07
C VAL A 68 6.02 -11.46 11.37
N LEU A 69 6.82 -12.11 12.22
CA LEU A 69 6.37 -12.59 13.53
C LEU A 69 5.95 -11.45 14.46
N TYR A 70 6.66 -10.32 14.45
CA TYR A 70 6.27 -9.13 15.20
C TYR A 70 4.91 -8.59 14.72
N LEU A 71 4.69 -8.49 13.40
CA LEU A 71 3.43 -8.03 12.81
C LEU A 71 2.25 -8.99 13.09
N GLN A 72 2.52 -10.27 13.35
CA GLN A 72 1.52 -11.24 13.80
C GLN A 72 1.23 -11.17 15.31
N GLY A 73 2.06 -10.44 16.06
CA GLY A 73 2.00 -10.37 17.51
C GLY A 73 0.85 -9.49 18.06
N PRO A 74 0.52 -9.68 19.35
CA PRO A 74 -0.51 -8.88 20.02
C PRO A 74 -0.14 -7.40 20.12
N GLU A 75 1.16 -7.07 20.23
CA GLU A 75 1.63 -5.69 20.31
C GLU A 75 1.31 -4.90 19.04
N TRP A 76 1.53 -5.50 17.87
CA TRP A 76 1.15 -4.89 16.60
C TRP A 76 -0.36 -4.70 16.48
N THR A 77 -1.13 -5.72 16.88
CA THR A 77 -2.60 -5.66 16.87
C THR A 77 -3.12 -4.51 17.76
N GLU A 78 -2.56 -4.37 18.97
CA GLU A 78 -2.91 -3.28 19.89
C GLU A 78 -2.53 -1.91 19.32
N LEU A 79 -1.35 -1.79 18.71
CA LEU A 79 -0.91 -0.56 18.06
C LEU A 79 -1.87 -0.15 16.92
N VAL A 80 -2.24 -1.08 16.04
CA VAL A 80 -3.17 -0.84 14.93
C VAL A 80 -4.53 -0.39 15.46
N ASN A 81 -5.06 -1.06 16.48
CA ASN A 81 -6.34 -0.68 17.09
C ASN A 81 -6.27 0.71 17.73
N THR A 82 -5.23 0.97 18.51
CA THR A 82 -5.04 2.25 19.21
C THR A 82 -4.90 3.43 18.23
N VAL A 83 -4.19 3.23 17.12
CA VAL A 83 -4.08 4.24 16.06
C VAL A 83 -5.41 4.38 15.31
N GLY A 84 -6.05 3.26 14.99
CA GLY A 84 -7.35 3.21 14.32
C GLY A 84 -8.43 3.98 15.07
N GLU A 85 -8.47 3.91 16.39
CA GLU A 85 -9.47 4.59 17.23
C GLU A 85 -9.31 6.12 17.27
N LYS A 86 -8.20 6.68 16.77
CA LYS A 86 -7.99 8.13 16.76
C LYS A 86 -9.03 8.80 15.85
N PRO A 87 -9.71 9.87 16.31
CA PRO A 87 -10.72 10.57 15.50
C PRO A 87 -10.22 11.01 14.13
N ALA A 88 -8.98 11.53 14.05
CA ALA A 88 -8.37 11.93 12.77
C ALA A 88 -8.20 10.74 11.79
N VAL A 89 -7.91 9.55 12.30
CA VAL A 89 -7.79 8.32 11.49
C VAL A 89 -9.17 7.86 11.04
N GLN A 90 -10.17 7.87 11.92
CA GLN A 90 -11.56 7.54 11.58
C GLN A 90 -12.13 8.50 10.51
N ASP A 91 -11.90 9.80 10.65
CA ASP A 91 -12.29 10.80 9.65
C ASP A 91 -11.62 10.56 8.29
N PHE A 92 -10.36 10.11 8.30
CA PHE A 92 -9.63 9.77 7.08
C PHE A 92 -10.15 8.49 6.42
N ILE A 93 -10.44 7.45 7.21
CA ILE A 93 -11.07 6.20 6.74
C ILE A 93 -12.43 6.53 6.11
N GLN A 94 -13.26 7.34 6.78
CA GLN A 94 -14.56 7.74 6.26
C GLN A 94 -14.42 8.49 4.93
N TYR A 95 -13.45 9.40 4.82
CA TYR A 95 -13.17 10.10 3.56
C TYR A 95 -12.82 9.15 2.40
N LEU A 96 -11.99 8.13 2.66
CA LEU A 96 -11.64 7.14 1.64
C LEU A 96 -12.84 6.28 1.24
N ASN A 97 -13.67 5.88 2.20
CA ASN A 97 -14.92 5.17 1.95
C ASN A 97 -15.90 6.02 1.13
N ASP A 98 -16.04 7.31 1.43
CA ASP A 98 -16.87 8.24 0.66
C ASP A 98 -16.36 8.43 -0.78
N ALA A 99 -15.04 8.27 -1.00
CA ALA A 99 -14.41 8.25 -2.31
C ALA A 99 -14.53 6.89 -3.04
N GLY A 100 -15.21 5.91 -2.43
CA GLY A 100 -15.50 4.60 -3.00
C GLY A 100 -14.43 3.54 -2.77
N LEU A 101 -13.42 3.81 -1.93
CA LEU A 101 -12.45 2.78 -1.55
C LEU A 101 -13.03 1.89 -0.45
N PRO A 102 -12.95 0.55 -0.57
CA PRO A 102 -13.44 -0.36 0.46
C PRO A 102 -12.39 -0.55 1.56
N VAL A 103 -12.20 0.48 2.42
CA VAL A 103 -11.08 0.51 3.38
C VAL A 103 -11.09 -0.69 4.33
N ASP A 104 -12.26 -1.10 4.82
CA ASP A 104 -12.37 -2.26 5.72
C ASP A 104 -11.93 -3.56 5.05
N ASP A 105 -12.27 -3.75 3.76
CA ASP A 105 -11.85 -4.94 3.00
C ASP A 105 -10.34 -4.93 2.76
N ILE A 106 -9.75 -3.76 2.51
CA ILE A 106 -8.30 -3.59 2.33
C ILE A 106 -7.57 -3.92 3.64
N LEU A 107 -8.06 -3.41 4.78
CA LEU A 107 -7.48 -3.69 6.09
C LEU A 107 -7.57 -5.18 6.44
N ALA A 108 -8.73 -5.80 6.19
CA ALA A 108 -8.93 -7.23 6.39
C ALA A 108 -8.02 -8.06 5.47
N TRP A 109 -7.81 -7.63 4.22
CA TRP A 109 -6.89 -8.29 3.31
C TRP A 109 -5.44 -8.23 3.80
N ILE A 110 -4.96 -7.07 4.27
CA ILE A 110 -3.61 -6.90 4.84
C ILE A 110 -3.42 -7.78 6.09
N ASP A 111 -4.40 -7.77 7.01
CA ASP A 111 -4.36 -8.59 8.22
C ASP A 111 -4.26 -10.09 7.90
N ASN A 112 -5.06 -10.56 6.93
CA ASN A 112 -5.01 -11.95 6.47
C ASN A 112 -3.68 -12.29 5.76
N LEU A 113 -3.12 -11.36 4.97
CA LEU A 113 -1.82 -11.55 4.33
C LEU A 113 -0.71 -11.74 5.38
N ILE A 114 -0.69 -10.90 6.41
CA ILE A 114 0.29 -10.98 7.50
C ILE A 114 0.11 -12.28 8.28
N LYS A 115 -1.12 -12.61 8.71
CA LYS A 115 -1.41 -13.82 9.48
C LYS A 115 -1.18 -15.11 8.70
N GLY A 116 -1.34 -15.07 7.37
CA GLY A 116 -1.10 -16.21 6.48
C GLY A 116 0.37 -16.44 6.16
N ALA A 117 1.24 -15.45 6.36
CA ALA A 117 2.67 -15.58 6.10
C ALA A 117 3.32 -16.54 7.13
N THR A 118 4.12 -17.49 6.64
CA THR A 118 4.87 -18.41 7.50
C THR A 118 6.35 -18.30 7.11
N PRO A 119 7.20 -17.74 7.97
CA PRO A 119 8.64 -17.68 7.69
C PRO A 119 9.25 -19.07 7.50
N GLY A 120 10.16 -19.20 6.53
CA GLY A 120 10.88 -20.45 6.23
C GLY A 120 12.18 -20.62 7.00
N THR A 121 12.58 -19.61 7.77
CA THR A 121 13.84 -19.56 8.52
C THR A 121 13.61 -19.06 9.95
N ASP A 122 14.59 -19.31 10.83
CA ASP A 122 14.56 -18.82 12.20
C ASP A 122 14.71 -17.28 12.23
N PRO A 123 13.99 -16.58 13.13
CA PRO A 123 14.05 -15.12 13.21
C PRO A 123 15.41 -14.64 13.74
N ASP A 124 15.90 -13.54 13.15
CA ASP A 124 17.09 -12.81 13.57
C ASP A 124 16.72 -11.35 13.85
N GLU A 125 16.51 -11.02 15.13
CA GLU A 125 16.14 -9.67 15.57
C GLU A 125 17.26 -8.63 15.41
N GLU A 126 18.51 -9.07 15.23
CA GLU A 126 19.67 -8.20 15.03
C GLU A 126 19.99 -7.96 13.55
N GLY A 127 19.30 -8.69 12.66
CA GLY A 127 19.48 -8.62 11.22
C GLY A 127 18.98 -7.32 10.59
N SER A 128 19.19 -7.17 9.28
CA SER A 128 18.86 -5.95 8.55
C SER A 128 17.92 -6.21 7.39
N LEU A 129 16.88 -5.39 7.24
CA LEU A 129 15.98 -5.39 6.08
C LEU A 129 16.60 -4.76 4.81
N ARG A 130 17.86 -4.30 4.86
CA ARG A 130 18.48 -3.62 3.69
C ARG A 130 18.50 -4.49 2.43
N PRO A 131 18.86 -5.78 2.47
CA PRO A 131 18.83 -6.62 1.28
C PRO A 131 17.46 -6.64 0.59
N LEU A 132 16.38 -6.91 1.36
CA LEU A 132 15.00 -6.86 0.85
C LEU A 132 14.66 -5.50 0.22
N LEU A 133 14.98 -4.41 0.91
CA LEU A 133 14.66 -3.07 0.45
C LEU A 133 15.46 -2.67 -0.80
N ASP A 134 16.72 -3.09 -0.89
CA ASP A 134 17.59 -2.81 -2.04
C ASP A 134 17.09 -3.53 -3.30
N GLU A 135 16.63 -4.78 -3.17
CA GLU A 135 16.08 -5.55 -4.28
C GLU A 135 14.75 -4.98 -4.77
N VAL A 136 13.85 -4.61 -3.86
CA VAL A 136 12.59 -3.95 -4.23
C VAL A 136 12.88 -2.58 -4.87
N GLU A 137 13.77 -1.77 -4.29
CA GLU A 137 14.12 -0.45 -4.85
C GLU A 137 14.69 -0.57 -6.27
N ALA A 138 15.49 -1.60 -6.55
CA ALA A 138 16.11 -1.81 -7.85
C ALA A 138 15.10 -2.06 -8.98
N ILE A 139 13.92 -2.61 -8.68
CA ILE A 139 12.89 -2.91 -9.68
C ILE A 139 11.81 -1.82 -9.80
N LEU A 140 11.75 -0.87 -8.86
CA LEU A 140 10.73 0.18 -8.90
C LEU A 140 10.97 1.16 -10.06
N PRO A 141 9.94 1.47 -10.88
CA PRO A 141 10.05 2.49 -11.92
C PRO A 141 9.90 3.89 -11.30
N LEU A 142 10.89 4.30 -10.49
CA LEU A 142 10.84 5.53 -9.70
C LEU A 142 10.60 6.79 -10.54
N ALA A 143 11.19 6.85 -11.74
CA ALA A 143 10.99 7.99 -12.64
C ALA A 143 9.52 8.13 -13.08
N ASP A 144 8.88 7.01 -13.44
CA ASP A 144 7.49 7.00 -13.91
C ASP A 144 6.52 7.25 -12.74
N LEU A 145 6.80 6.69 -11.56
CA LEU A 145 6.03 6.96 -10.35
C LEU A 145 6.08 8.44 -9.96
N LEU A 146 7.25 9.08 -10.05
CA LEU A 146 7.40 10.51 -9.79
C LEU A 146 6.72 11.37 -10.85
N ALA A 147 6.79 10.97 -12.13
CA ALA A 147 6.08 11.64 -13.20
C ALA A 147 4.56 11.57 -12.99
N LEU A 148 4.04 10.39 -12.65
CA LEU A 148 2.63 10.16 -12.35
C LEU A 148 2.19 10.97 -11.11
N LEU A 149 2.98 10.98 -10.05
CA LEU A 149 2.71 11.80 -8.86
C LEU A 149 2.58 13.28 -9.20
N ASN A 150 3.52 13.81 -9.98
CA ASN A 150 3.48 15.21 -10.40
C ASN A 150 2.25 15.50 -11.28
N ASP A 151 1.90 14.60 -12.20
CA ASP A 151 0.68 14.70 -13.00
C ASP A 151 -0.57 14.75 -12.11
N LYS A 152 -0.73 13.81 -11.18
CA LYS A 152 -1.90 13.77 -10.29
C LYS A 152 -2.01 15.00 -9.40
N LEU A 153 -0.89 15.49 -8.88
CA LEU A 153 -0.86 16.71 -8.08
C LEU A 153 -1.21 17.97 -8.89
N GLN A 154 -1.03 17.99 -10.21
CA GLN A 154 -1.37 19.13 -11.05
C GLN A 154 -2.78 19.02 -11.64
N ASN A 155 -3.19 17.82 -12.00
CA ASN A 155 -4.32 17.59 -12.92
C ASN A 155 -5.48 16.81 -12.31
N SER A 156 -5.35 16.23 -11.11
CA SER A 156 -6.45 15.52 -10.43
C SER A 156 -6.91 16.24 -9.16
N PRO A 157 -8.11 16.84 -9.16
CA PRO A 157 -8.69 17.43 -7.95
C PRO A 157 -8.89 16.42 -6.80
N ASP A 158 -9.31 15.20 -7.13
CA ASP A 158 -9.53 14.15 -6.13
C ASP A 158 -8.23 13.72 -5.47
N PHE A 159 -7.16 13.57 -6.26
CA PHE A 159 -5.84 13.25 -5.74
C PHE A 159 -5.22 14.41 -4.94
N GLN A 160 -5.42 15.67 -5.37
CA GLN A 160 -5.03 16.85 -4.60
C GLN A 160 -5.76 16.92 -3.25
N ALA A 161 -7.04 16.55 -3.21
CA ALA A 161 -7.82 16.48 -1.98
C ALA A 161 -7.30 15.38 -1.05
N LEU A 162 -6.98 14.20 -1.60
CA LEU A 162 -6.32 13.12 -0.86
C LEU A 162 -5.00 13.61 -0.25
N TYR A 163 -4.11 14.19 -1.05
CA TYR A 163 -2.82 14.70 -0.60
C TYR A 163 -2.95 15.72 0.55
N THR A 164 -3.91 16.64 0.43
CA THR A 164 -4.20 17.63 1.47
C THR A 164 -4.67 16.98 2.76
N LYS A 165 -5.62 16.04 2.69
CA LYS A 165 -6.15 15.32 3.86
C LYS A 165 -5.09 14.46 4.53
N SER A 166 -4.25 13.78 3.76
CA SER A 166 -3.12 13.00 4.29
C SER A 166 -2.12 13.90 5.04
N ASN A 167 -1.84 15.11 4.55
CA ASN A 167 -0.97 16.03 5.25
C ASN A 167 -1.57 16.50 6.58
N VAL A 168 -2.90 16.67 6.68
CA VAL A 168 -3.54 16.98 7.98
C VAL A 168 -3.39 15.81 8.95
N LEU A 169 -3.64 14.58 8.51
CA LEU A 169 -3.50 13.38 9.33
C LEU A 169 -2.09 13.22 9.93
N LEU A 170 -1.05 13.50 9.14
CA LEU A 170 0.34 13.36 9.57
C LEU A 170 0.81 14.42 10.58
N ASN A 171 0.06 15.52 10.71
CA ASN A 171 0.39 16.62 11.62
C ASN A 171 -0.61 16.75 12.79
N ALA A 172 -1.53 15.79 12.94
CA ALA A 172 -2.52 15.70 14.01
C ALA A 172 -1.99 14.89 15.20
#